data_AF-A0A329VZ63-F1
#
_entry.id   AF-A0A329VZ63-F1
#
_cell.length_a   1.000
_cell.length_b   1.000
_cell.length_c   1.000
_cell.angle_alpha   90.00
_cell.angle_beta   90.00
_cell.angle_gamma   90.00
#
_symmetry.space_group_name_H-M   'P 1'
#
loop_
_entity.id
_entity.type
_entity.pdbx_description
1 polymer ?
#
loop_
_entity_poly.entity_id
_entity_poly.type
_entity_poly.pdbx_seq_one_letter_code
_entity_poly.pdbx_strand_id
1 'polypeptide(L)'
;MLDVAVQHSRYTPEGSNKYLDMIRHCGYIFPTSGTAVNVDLALRCPFPDFSVSEDHVTWMNMVAGGAFIKILEDIPFKYRFKGDAVHRPDTFLEEKYKNDIEGFIISMNSYIEKFGAYFNINEVIEEFLNRLNNCLSVQGNYTLSDMYNFKASFLEIKSKIKE
;
A
#
# COMPACT_ATOMS: atom_id res chain seq x y z
N MET A 1 1.23 -5.98 -10.90
CA MET A 1 -0.16 -6.43 -11.18
C MET A 1 -0.38 -7.91 -10.84
N LEU A 2 0.63 -8.79 -10.85
CA LEU A 2 0.55 -10.14 -10.25
C LEU A 2 0.28 -10.13 -8.74
N ASP A 3 0.74 -9.10 -8.04
CA ASP A 3 0.70 -9.01 -6.57
C ASP A 3 -0.73 -9.07 -6.03
N VAL A 4 -1.65 -8.22 -6.49
CA VAL A 4 -3.02 -8.09 -5.92
C VAL A 4 -3.81 -9.39 -5.93
N ALA A 5 -3.82 -10.12 -7.06
CA ALA A 5 -4.56 -11.38 -7.17
C ALA A 5 -3.92 -12.50 -6.35
N VAL A 6 -2.59 -12.54 -6.28
CA VAL A 6 -1.86 -13.49 -5.44
C VAL A 6 -2.09 -13.17 -3.96
N GLN A 7 -2.07 -11.89 -3.57
CA GLN A 7 -2.33 -11.46 -2.19
C GLN A 7 -3.76 -11.78 -1.76
N HIS A 8 -4.75 -11.46 -2.59
CA HIS A 8 -6.15 -11.82 -2.33
C HIS A 8 -6.34 -13.32 -2.09
N SER A 9 -5.61 -14.17 -2.81
CA SER A 9 -5.69 -15.63 -2.63
C SER A 9 -5.05 -16.14 -1.33
N ARG A 10 -4.21 -15.33 -0.70
CA ARG A 10 -3.44 -15.71 0.50
C ARG A 10 -4.06 -15.17 1.78
N TYR A 11 -4.36 -13.88 1.81
CA TYR A 11 -4.84 -13.20 3.01
C TYR A 11 -5.47 -11.86 2.67
N THR A 12 -6.68 -11.62 3.18
CA THR A 12 -7.34 -10.31 3.13
C THR A 12 -7.76 -9.94 4.55
N PRO A 13 -7.19 -8.88 5.16
CA PRO A 13 -7.51 -8.51 6.53
C PRO A 13 -8.96 -7.99 6.63
N GLU A 14 -9.70 -8.50 7.61
CA GLU A 14 -11.04 -8.05 7.95
C GLU A 14 -11.09 -7.47 9.37
N GLY A 15 -11.96 -6.49 9.58
CA GLY A 15 -12.18 -5.85 10.87
C GLY A 15 -11.62 -4.44 10.98
N SER A 16 -11.62 -3.91 12.20
CA SER A 16 -11.01 -2.62 12.54
C SER A 16 -9.50 -2.76 12.76
N ASN A 17 -8.79 -1.64 12.67
CA ASN A 17 -7.38 -1.53 13.05
C ASN A 17 -6.44 -2.49 12.29
N LYS A 18 -6.67 -2.60 10.98
CA LYS A 18 -5.95 -3.53 10.09
C LYS A 18 -4.79 -2.92 9.31
N TYR A 19 -4.43 -1.67 9.62
CA TYR A 19 -3.39 -0.94 8.91
C TYR A 19 -2.03 -1.63 8.99
N LEU A 20 -1.58 -2.03 10.19
CA LEU A 20 -0.31 -2.75 10.36
C LEU A 20 -0.31 -4.09 9.62
N ASP A 21 -1.41 -4.86 9.72
CA ASP A 21 -1.55 -6.12 8.97
C ASP A 21 -1.40 -5.89 7.45
N MET A 22 -2.02 -4.83 6.93
CA MET A 22 -1.92 -4.46 5.52
C MET A 22 -0.50 -4.10 5.12
N ILE A 23 0.16 -3.22 5.86
CA ILE A 23 1.52 -2.75 5.55
C ILE A 23 2.53 -3.91 5.56
N ARG A 24 2.46 -4.73 6.61
CA ARG A 24 3.46 -5.76 6.91
C ARG A 24 3.27 -7.03 6.07
N HIS A 25 2.02 -7.41 5.80
CA HIS A 25 1.73 -8.75 5.30
C HIS A 25 1.04 -8.78 3.92
N CYS A 26 0.25 -7.77 3.58
CA CYS A 26 -0.70 -7.90 2.46
C CYS A 26 -0.43 -6.94 1.30
N GLY A 27 -0.04 -5.70 1.60
CA GLY A 27 0.04 -4.62 0.65
C GLY A 27 -1.30 -4.13 0.13
N TYR A 28 -1.37 -3.87 -1.19
CA TYR A 28 -2.61 -3.49 -1.85
C TYR A 28 -3.54 -4.69 -1.99
N ILE A 29 -4.64 -4.65 -1.25
CA ILE A 29 -5.59 -5.77 -1.13
C ILE A 29 -6.96 -5.51 -1.73
N PHE A 30 -7.24 -4.30 -2.21
CA PHE A 30 -8.60 -3.93 -2.60
C PHE A 30 -8.67 -3.80 -4.10
N PRO A 31 -9.51 -4.58 -4.80
CA PRO A 31 -9.73 -4.34 -6.21
C PRO A 31 -10.65 -3.13 -6.31
N THR A 32 -10.13 -1.98 -6.76
CA THR A 32 -10.88 -0.70 -6.77
C THR A 32 -12.29 -0.79 -7.35
N SER A 33 -12.47 -1.56 -8.44
CA SER A 33 -13.77 -1.78 -9.08
C SER A 33 -14.72 -2.71 -8.32
N GLY A 34 -14.25 -3.42 -7.30
CA GLY A 34 -15.02 -4.29 -6.41
C GLY A 34 -15.18 -3.75 -4.99
N THR A 35 -14.62 -2.57 -4.70
CA THR A 35 -14.65 -1.98 -3.35
C THR A 35 -15.75 -0.93 -3.25
N ALA A 36 -16.66 -1.10 -2.30
CA ALA A 36 -17.61 -0.07 -1.90
C ALA A 36 -17.12 0.63 -0.63
N VAL A 37 -17.21 1.95 -0.59
CA VAL A 37 -16.82 2.76 0.56
C VAL A 37 -17.97 3.65 1.02
N ASN A 38 -18.04 3.89 2.32
CA ASN A 38 -18.94 4.89 2.88
C ASN A 38 -18.55 6.28 2.35
N VAL A 39 -19.53 7.09 1.96
CA VAL A 39 -19.30 8.44 1.39
C VAL A 39 -18.51 9.33 2.33
N ASP A 40 -18.80 9.31 3.64
CA ASP A 40 -18.08 10.13 4.62
C ASP A 40 -16.60 9.72 4.72
N LEU A 41 -16.30 8.43 4.53
CA LEU A 41 -14.93 7.95 4.49
C LEU A 41 -14.23 8.41 3.21
N ALA A 42 -14.89 8.33 2.06
CA ALA A 42 -14.35 8.81 0.79
C ALA A 42 -14.08 10.32 0.80
N LEU A 43 -14.93 11.11 1.45
CA LEU A 43 -14.73 12.55 1.59
C LEU A 43 -13.56 12.92 2.52
N ARG A 44 -13.29 12.11 3.55
CA ARG A 44 -12.15 12.32 4.46
C ARG A 44 -10.81 11.87 3.88
N CYS A 45 -10.84 10.88 2.99
CA CYS A 45 -9.64 10.33 2.36
C CYS A 45 -9.83 10.34 0.84
N PRO A 46 -9.82 11.52 0.19
CA PRO A 46 -9.96 11.63 -1.25
C PRO A 46 -8.77 10.97 -1.95
N PHE A 47 -8.99 10.57 -3.21
CA PHE A 47 -7.91 10.13 -4.07
C PHE A 47 -6.89 11.26 -4.27
N PRO A 48 -5.59 10.94 -4.24
CA PRO A 48 -4.55 11.94 -4.49
C PRO A 48 -4.53 12.34 -5.97
N ASP A 49 -4.00 13.53 -6.27
CA ASP A 49 -3.91 14.10 -7.62
C ASP A 49 -2.71 13.54 -8.42
N PHE A 50 -2.59 12.21 -8.47
CA PHE A 50 -1.64 11.47 -9.29
C PHE A 50 -2.26 10.18 -9.81
N SER A 51 -1.67 9.57 -10.83
CA SER A 51 -2.27 8.42 -11.54
C SER A 51 -1.56 7.08 -11.31
N VAL A 52 -0.50 7.05 -10.51
CA VAL A 52 0.24 5.83 -10.19
C VAL A 52 0.17 5.56 -8.70
N SER A 53 -0.34 4.38 -8.33
CA SER A 53 -0.52 3.97 -6.93
C SER A 53 -1.56 4.78 -6.14
N GLU A 54 -2.38 5.59 -6.80
CA GLU A 54 -3.45 6.40 -6.23
C GLU A 54 -4.43 5.58 -5.40
N ASP A 55 -4.82 4.41 -5.93
CA ASP A 55 -5.68 3.48 -5.21
C ASP A 55 -4.99 2.96 -3.94
N HIS A 56 -3.71 2.61 -4.03
CA HIS A 56 -2.95 2.07 -2.90
C HIS A 56 -2.83 3.06 -1.76
N VAL A 57 -2.44 4.30 -2.08
CA VAL A 57 -2.33 5.38 -1.11
C VAL A 57 -3.69 5.68 -0.47
N THR A 58 -4.75 5.74 -1.27
CA THR A 58 -6.11 5.99 -0.77
C THR A 58 -6.55 4.94 0.24
N TRP A 59 -6.38 3.66 -0.07
CA TRP A 59 -6.77 2.58 0.82
C TRP A 59 -5.95 2.52 2.10
N MET A 60 -4.63 2.73 2.00
CA MET A 60 -3.77 2.82 3.18
C MET A 60 -4.22 3.95 4.11
N ASN A 61 -4.51 5.12 3.55
CA ASN A 61 -4.99 6.28 4.31
C ASN A 61 -6.35 6.02 4.98
N MET A 62 -7.30 5.40 4.28
CA MET A 62 -8.59 5.06 4.85
C MET A 62 -8.46 4.11 6.04
N VAL A 63 -7.64 3.06 5.92
CA VAL A 63 -7.45 2.06 6.98
C VAL A 63 -6.62 2.62 8.13
N ALA A 64 -5.60 3.43 7.84
CA ALA A 64 -4.88 4.21 8.86
C ALA A 64 -5.81 5.16 9.63
N GLY A 65 -6.79 5.74 8.94
CA GLY A 65 -7.86 6.56 9.52
C GLY A 65 -8.89 5.77 10.34
N GLY A 66 -8.74 4.45 10.46
CA GLY A 66 -9.59 3.58 11.27
C GLY A 66 -10.82 3.02 10.54
N ALA A 67 -10.77 2.90 9.22
CA ALA A 67 -11.81 2.20 8.47
C ALA A 67 -11.95 0.74 8.94
N PHE A 68 -13.20 0.26 8.97
CA PHE A 68 -13.52 -1.16 9.14
C PHE A 68 -13.55 -1.84 7.77
N ILE A 69 -12.88 -2.98 7.65
CA ILE A 69 -12.82 -3.75 6.41
C ILE A 69 -13.77 -4.95 6.52
N LYS A 70 -14.63 -5.14 5.52
CA LYS A 70 -15.48 -6.33 5.39
C LYS A 70 -15.38 -6.93 4.00
N ILE A 71 -15.15 -8.24 3.94
CA ILE A 71 -15.24 -8.99 2.68
C ILE A 71 -16.63 -9.63 2.58
N LEU A 72 -17.24 -9.48 1.40
CA LEU A 72 -18.55 -10.02 1.07
C LEU A 72 -18.37 -11.17 0.08
N GLU A 73 -18.14 -12.38 0.61
CA GLU A 73 -17.86 -13.58 -0.21
C GLU A 73 -19.01 -13.96 -1.15
N ASP A 74 -20.25 -13.61 -0.78
CA ASP A 74 -21.45 -13.88 -1.57
C ASP A 74 -21.54 -13.04 -2.86
N ILE A 75 -20.68 -12.03 -3.02
CA ILE A 75 -20.62 -11.18 -4.21
C ILE A 75 -19.42 -11.61 -5.07
N PRO A 76 -19.64 -12.37 -6.16
CA PRO A 76 -18.55 -12.84 -6.97
C PRO A 76 -17.85 -11.68 -7.68
N PHE A 77 -16.58 -11.46 -7.37
CA PHE A 77 -15.72 -10.51 -8.06
C PHE A 77 -14.56 -11.24 -8.75
N LYS A 78 -14.25 -10.83 -9.98
CA LYS A 78 -13.11 -11.36 -10.75
C LYS A 78 -12.24 -10.21 -11.24
N TYR A 79 -10.94 -10.33 -11.00
CA TYR A 79 -9.97 -9.38 -11.53
C TYR A 79 -9.76 -9.62 -13.03
N ARG A 80 -9.74 -8.55 -13.82
CA ARG A 80 -9.50 -8.62 -15.27
C ARG A 80 -8.00 -8.61 -15.55
N PHE A 81 -7.47 -9.70 -16.08
CA PHE A 81 -6.14 -9.72 -16.67
C PHE A 81 -6.23 -9.39 -18.16
N LYS A 82 -5.48 -8.38 -18.63
CA LYS A 82 -5.21 -8.23 -20.06
C LYS A 82 -3.89 -8.93 -20.36
N GLY A 83 -3.91 -9.82 -21.35
CA GLY A 83 -2.84 -10.80 -21.64
C GLY A 83 -1.57 -10.24 -22.28
N ASP A 84 -1.52 -8.95 -22.58
CA ASP A 84 -0.35 -8.33 -23.20
C ASP A 84 0.38 -7.52 -22.14
N ALA A 85 1.46 -8.09 -21.60
CA ALA A 85 2.37 -7.41 -20.70
C ALA A 85 3.12 -6.32 -21.49
N VAL A 86 2.44 -5.21 -21.77
CA VAL A 86 3.12 -3.98 -22.19
C VAL A 86 4.03 -3.64 -21.03
N HIS A 87 5.35 -3.71 -21.28
CA HIS A 87 6.35 -3.27 -20.34
C HIS A 87 5.98 -1.84 -19.92
N ARG A 88 5.75 -1.65 -18.61
CA ARG A 88 5.45 -0.31 -18.13
C ARG A 88 6.71 0.53 -18.31
N PRO A 89 6.59 1.79 -18.77
CA PRO A 89 7.76 2.64 -18.93
C PRO A 89 8.46 2.83 -17.59
N ASP A 90 9.77 3.08 -17.59
CA ASP A 90 10.53 3.31 -16.36
C ASP A 90 9.94 4.44 -15.50
N THR A 91 9.42 5.49 -16.16
CA THR A 91 8.71 6.60 -15.50
C THR A 91 7.55 6.14 -14.64
N PHE A 92 6.81 5.10 -15.05
CA PHE A 92 5.73 4.53 -14.24
C PHE A 92 6.27 3.88 -12.97
N LEU A 93 7.40 3.19 -13.05
CA LEU A 93 7.99 2.48 -11.90
C LEU A 93 8.64 3.45 -10.92
N GLU A 94 9.24 4.53 -11.42
CA GLU A 94 9.74 5.65 -10.61
C GLU A 94 8.61 6.36 -9.86
N GLU A 95 7.51 6.70 -10.56
CA GLU A 95 6.32 7.30 -9.95
C GLU A 95 5.72 6.37 -8.90
N LYS A 96 5.61 5.08 -9.20
CA LYS A 96 5.13 4.06 -8.24
C LYS A 96 5.98 4.04 -6.98
N TYR A 97 7.29 3.96 -7.12
CA TYR A 97 8.22 3.93 -6.00
C TYR A 97 8.03 5.18 -5.12
N LYS A 98 8.03 6.37 -5.72
CA LYS A 98 7.85 7.63 -5.01
C LYS A 98 6.51 7.70 -4.29
N ASN A 99 5.42 7.39 -4.99
CA ASN A 99 4.06 7.51 -4.47
C ASN A 99 3.76 6.48 -3.37
N ASP A 100 4.30 5.26 -3.47
CA ASP A 100 4.15 4.25 -2.41
C ASP A 100 4.88 4.68 -1.12
N ILE A 101 6.08 5.26 -1.24
CA ILE A 101 6.85 5.79 -0.11
C ILE A 101 6.13 6.96 0.56
N GLU A 102 5.68 7.93 -0.23
CA GLU A 102 4.95 9.09 0.26
C GLU A 102 3.62 8.69 0.93
N GLY A 103 2.88 7.80 0.27
CA GLY A 103 1.64 7.26 0.82
C GLY A 103 1.85 6.55 2.15
N PHE A 104 2.90 5.72 2.27
CA PHE A 104 3.26 5.06 3.53
C PHE A 104 3.54 6.06 4.65
N ILE A 105 4.31 7.11 4.38
CA ILE A 105 4.65 8.13 5.38
C ILE A 105 3.38 8.84 5.86
N ILE A 106 2.49 9.23 4.94
CA ILE A 106 1.22 9.90 5.27
C ILE A 106 0.34 8.98 6.12
N SER A 107 0.11 7.75 5.66
CA SER A 107 -0.75 6.80 6.36
C SER A 107 -0.17 6.40 7.71
N MET A 108 1.15 6.25 7.84
CA MET A 108 1.80 5.90 9.10
C MET A 108 1.66 7.02 10.13
N ASN A 109 1.90 8.27 9.73
CA ASN A 109 1.69 9.42 10.59
C ASN A 109 0.24 9.53 11.06
N SER A 110 -0.72 9.35 10.14
CA SER A 110 -2.15 9.37 10.48
C SER A 110 -2.52 8.24 11.44
N TYR A 111 -1.96 7.04 11.23
CA TYR A 111 -2.17 5.89 12.10
C TYR A 111 -1.61 6.14 13.51
N ILE A 112 -0.38 6.64 13.63
CA ILE A 112 0.25 6.97 14.92
C ILE A 112 -0.53 8.06 15.65
N GLU A 113 -0.96 9.12 14.95
CA GLU A 113 -1.77 10.19 15.53
C GLU A 113 -3.09 9.65 16.12
N LYS A 114 -3.72 8.69 15.44
CA LYS A 114 -5.01 8.15 15.84
C LYS A 114 -4.93 7.03 16.89
N PHE A 115 -3.97 6.13 16.73
CA PHE A 115 -3.89 4.87 17.47
C PHE A 115 -2.66 4.75 18.36
N GLY A 116 -1.72 5.70 18.30
CA GLY A 116 -0.45 5.66 19.02
C GLY A 116 0.60 4.74 18.38
N ALA A 117 1.84 4.85 18.85
CA ALA A 117 2.99 4.09 18.38
C ALA A 117 3.35 2.91 19.31
N TYR A 118 2.45 1.93 19.45
CA TYR A 118 2.64 0.75 20.31
C TYR A 118 3.40 -0.41 19.63
N PHE A 119 4.20 -0.11 18.60
CA PHE A 119 4.86 -1.10 17.74
C PHE A 119 6.27 -0.63 17.37
N ASN A 120 7.12 -1.56 16.91
CA ASN A 120 8.47 -1.22 16.45
C ASN A 120 8.42 -0.62 15.05
N ILE A 121 8.50 0.70 14.97
CA ILE A 121 8.43 1.43 13.70
C ILE A 121 9.55 1.06 12.73
N ASN A 122 10.76 0.77 13.20
CA ASN A 122 11.87 0.38 12.32
C ASN A 122 11.56 -0.94 11.60
N GLU A 123 11.04 -1.92 12.33
CA GLU A 123 10.62 -3.22 11.76
C GLU A 123 9.53 -3.03 10.72
N VAL A 124 8.54 -2.18 10.99
CA VAL A 124 7.45 -1.91 10.05
C VAL A 124 7.95 -1.21 8.77
N ILE A 125 8.91 -0.28 8.87
CA ILE A 125 9.54 0.36 7.70
C ILE A 125 10.30 -0.70 6.88
N GLU A 126 11.08 -1.57 7.52
CA GLU A 126 11.82 -2.63 6.83
C GLU A 126 10.89 -3.59 6.08
N GLU A 127 9.83 -4.05 6.72
CA GLU A 127 8.83 -4.93 6.09
C GLU A 127 8.13 -4.27 4.91
N PHE A 128 7.77 -2.98 5.06
CA PHE A 128 7.21 -2.20 3.97
C PHE A 128 8.17 -2.11 2.77
N LEU A 129 9.44 -1.75 3.00
CA LEU A 129 10.44 -1.62 1.95
C LEU A 129 10.75 -2.96 1.27
N ASN A 130 10.81 -4.05 2.04
CA ASN A 130 10.99 -5.39 1.49
C ASN A 130 9.83 -5.79 0.57
N ARG A 131 8.58 -5.48 0.97
CA ARG A 131 7.41 -5.69 0.14
C ARG A 131 7.46 -4.85 -1.13
N LEU A 132 7.81 -3.57 -1.02
CA LEU A 132 7.94 -2.69 -2.17
C LEU A 132 9.03 -3.19 -3.14
N ASN A 133 10.19 -3.60 -2.63
CA ASN A 133 11.27 -4.19 -3.42
C ASN A 133 10.80 -5.42 -4.21
N ASN A 134 10.08 -6.34 -3.56
CA ASN A 134 9.51 -7.51 -4.22
C ASN A 134 8.53 -7.11 -5.33
N CYS A 135 7.67 -6.12 -5.07
CA CYS A 135 6.68 -5.64 -6.04
C CYS A 135 7.33 -4.99 -7.28
N LEU A 136 8.39 -4.21 -7.07
CA LEU A 136 9.17 -3.57 -8.12
C LEU A 136 9.98 -4.59 -8.92
N SER A 137 10.59 -5.57 -8.25
CA SER A 137 11.41 -6.62 -8.89
C SER A 137 10.59 -7.48 -9.84
N VAL A 138 9.35 -7.84 -9.47
CA VAL A 138 8.41 -8.55 -10.36
C VAL A 138 8.05 -7.72 -11.61
N GLN A 139 8.25 -6.41 -11.56
CA GLN A 139 8.00 -5.47 -12.67
C GLN A 139 9.30 -5.06 -13.39
N GLY A 140 10.44 -5.69 -13.07
CA GLY A 140 11.73 -5.44 -13.71
C GLY A 140 12.51 -4.26 -13.14
N ASN A 141 12.04 -3.63 -12.06
CA ASN A 141 12.77 -2.56 -11.37
C ASN A 141 13.47 -3.11 -10.12
N TYR A 142 14.77 -2.88 -10.03
CA TYR A 142 15.62 -3.40 -8.95
C TYR A 142 16.19 -2.30 -8.05
N THR A 143 15.58 -1.10 -8.04
CA THR A 143 16.10 0.08 -7.31
C THR A 143 16.38 -0.24 -5.83
N LEU A 144 15.46 -0.95 -5.16
CA LEU A 144 15.58 -1.33 -3.75
C LEU A 144 16.36 -2.63 -3.50
N SER A 145 16.82 -3.30 -4.55
CA SER A 145 17.72 -4.46 -4.42
C SER A 145 19.15 -4.04 -4.09
N ASP A 146 19.50 -2.78 -4.40
CA ASP A 146 20.73 -2.16 -3.94
C ASP A 146 20.60 -1.74 -2.46
N MET A 147 21.55 -2.20 -1.63
CA MET A 147 21.52 -1.99 -0.18
C MET A 147 21.71 -0.52 0.20
N TYR A 148 22.42 0.26 -0.62
CA TYR A 148 22.58 1.70 -0.39
C TYR A 148 21.25 2.42 -0.58
N ASN A 149 20.53 2.16 -1.68
CA ASN A 149 19.21 2.71 -1.96
C ASN A 149 18.18 2.28 -0.92
N PHE A 150 18.19 1.01 -0.52
CA PHE A 150 17.31 0.51 0.55
C PHE A 150 17.52 1.30 1.84
N LYS A 151 18.78 1.46 2.27
CA LYS A 151 19.12 2.21 3.48
C LYS A 151 18.78 3.69 3.37
N ALA A 152 19.00 4.30 2.21
CA ALA A 152 18.63 5.70 1.96
C ALA A 152 17.12 5.90 2.11
N SER A 153 16.32 5.01 1.52
CA SER A 153 14.85 5.01 1.63
C SER A 153 14.39 4.84 3.07
N PHE A 154 14.99 3.91 3.80
CA PHE A 154 14.70 3.70 5.22
C PHE A 154 14.93 4.98 6.03
N LEU A 155 16.08 5.62 5.85
CA LEU A 155 16.42 6.85 6.57
C LEU A 155 15.50 8.02 6.19
N GLU A 156 15.15 8.14 4.91
CA GLU A 156 14.19 9.14 4.45
C GLU A 156 12.84 8.98 5.15
N ILE A 157 12.28 7.76 5.11
CA ILE A 157 11.00 7.45 5.74
C ILE A 157 11.05 7.75 7.23
N LYS A 158 12.08 7.23 7.92
CA LYS A 158 12.26 7.41 9.36
C LYS A 158 12.33 8.89 9.75
N SER A 159 12.99 9.73 8.95
CA SER A 159 13.09 11.17 9.22
C SER A 159 11.76 11.92 9.12
N LYS A 160 10.75 11.33 8.46
CA LYS A 160 9.45 11.95 8.17
C LYS A 160 8.30 11.37 9.02
N ILE A 161 8.54 10.34 9.81
CA ILE A 161 7.56 9.79 10.75
C ILE A 161 7.66 10.54 12.08
N LYS A 162 6.51 11.01 12.56
CA LYS A 162 6.36 11.74 13.82
C LYS A 162 6.16 10.73 14.95
N GLU A 163 7.26 10.35 15.60
CA GLU A 163 7.26 9.55 16.84
C GLU A 163 6.95 10.40 18.09
#